data_AF-A0A2T3LKZ5-F1
#
_entry.id   AF-A0A2T3LKZ5-F1
#
_cell.length_a   1.000
_cell.length_b   1.000
_cell.length_c   1.000
_cell.angle_alpha   90.00
_cell.angle_beta   90.00
_cell.angle_gamma   90.00
#
_symmetry.space_group_name_H-M   'P 1'
#
loop_
_entity.id
_entity.type
_entity.pdbx_description
1 polymer ?
#
loop_
_entity_poly.entity_id
_entity_poly.type
_entity_poly.pdbx_seq_one_letter_code
_entity_poly.pdbx_strand_id
1 'polypeptide(L)'
;MELSVGQVAKRAGVSVSALHFYEQKELILSYRTASNQRRYKRSVLRRIAVIKAAQNVGLTLQEIKQALAHIPLNENVKKEQWEQLSTLWHQKLEDKMHELKQLQTQLGSCIQCGCLSMESCALYNNNDSNGIMTAGAKLSIQHTSD
;
A
#
# COMPACT_ATOMS: atom_id res chain seq x y z
N MET A 1 -1.14 23.12 24.74
CA MET A 1 -2.06 23.87 23.84
C MET A 1 -2.82 22.88 22.97
N GLU A 2 -4.12 23.09 22.89
CA GLU A 2 -5.12 22.18 22.34
C GLU A 2 -5.61 22.69 20.99
N LEU A 3 -6.02 21.79 20.09
CA LEU A 3 -6.49 22.13 18.75
C LEU A 3 -7.94 21.72 18.55
N SER A 4 -8.74 22.58 17.92
CA SER A 4 -10.08 22.21 17.43
C SER A 4 -9.98 21.27 16.23
N VAL A 5 -11.06 20.54 15.96
CA VAL A 5 -11.15 19.65 14.79
C VAL A 5 -10.83 20.37 13.47
N GLY A 6 -11.34 21.60 13.28
CA GLY A 6 -11.06 22.41 12.08
C GLY A 6 -9.61 22.85 11.97
N GLN A 7 -8.96 23.17 13.11
CA GLN A 7 -7.53 23.50 13.12
C GLN A 7 -6.67 22.29 12.75
N VAL A 8 -7.00 21.10 13.27
CA VAL A 8 -6.29 19.87 12.92
C VAL A 8 -6.50 19.53 11.45
N ALA A 9 -7.74 19.57 10.96
CA ALA A 9 -8.08 19.28 9.57
C ALA A 9 -7.29 20.18 8.61
N LYS A 10 -7.30 21.49 8.84
CA LYS A 10 -6.55 22.47 8.03
C LYS A 10 -5.04 22.22 8.07
N ARG A 11 -4.46 21.98 9.25
CA ARG A 11 -3.01 21.83 9.41
C ARG A 11 -2.48 20.49 8.90
N ALA A 12 -3.25 19.41 9.03
CA ALA A 12 -2.89 18.09 8.55
C ALA A 12 -3.26 17.88 7.06
N GLY A 13 -4.02 18.80 6.46
CA GLY A 13 -4.51 18.69 5.09
C GLY A 13 -5.39 17.46 4.92
N VAL A 14 -6.37 17.27 5.82
CA VAL A 14 -7.37 16.19 5.79
C VAL A 14 -8.75 16.76 6.09
N SER A 15 -9.80 16.09 5.64
CA SER A 15 -11.17 16.50 5.98
C SER A 15 -11.48 16.22 7.46
N VAL A 16 -12.49 16.90 7.98
CA VAL A 16 -13.05 16.59 9.31
C VAL A 16 -13.59 15.16 9.36
N SER A 17 -14.22 14.68 8.27
CA SER A 17 -14.69 13.29 8.18
C SER A 17 -13.54 12.29 8.28
N ALA A 18 -12.37 12.58 7.69
CA ALA A 18 -11.19 11.74 7.83
C ALA A 18 -10.68 11.70 9.28
N LEU A 19 -10.71 12.82 10.00
CA LEU A 19 -10.38 12.82 11.43
C LEU A 19 -11.32 11.95 12.25
N HIS A 20 -12.63 12.06 12.02
CA HIS A 20 -13.60 11.19 12.69
C HIS A 20 -13.39 9.72 12.33
N PHE A 21 -13.05 9.43 11.08
CA PHE A 21 -12.77 8.06 10.64
C PHE A 21 -11.51 7.49 11.30
N TYR A 22 -10.42 8.27 11.36
CA TYR A 22 -9.20 7.85 12.07
C TYR A 22 -9.45 7.65 13.56
N GLU A 23 -10.28 8.48 14.18
CA GLU A 23 -10.68 8.31 15.58
C GLU A 23 -11.51 7.03 15.77
N GLN A 24 -12.49 6.76 14.90
CA GLN A 24 -13.29 5.52 14.91
C GLN A 24 -12.43 4.27 14.72
N LYS A 25 -11.34 4.36 13.96
CA LYS A 25 -10.37 3.27 13.77
C LYS A 25 -9.32 3.20 14.89
N GLU A 26 -9.44 4.02 15.92
CA GLU A 26 -8.53 4.10 17.07
C GLU A 26 -7.08 4.42 16.66
N LEU A 27 -6.92 5.17 15.57
CA LEU A 27 -5.63 5.62 15.08
C LEU A 27 -5.21 6.96 15.68
N ILE A 28 -6.18 7.77 16.10
CA ILE A 28 -5.98 9.04 16.81
C ILE A 28 -6.97 9.14 17.97
N LEU A 29 -6.69 10.03 18.92
CA LEU A 29 -7.52 10.27 20.09
C LEU A 29 -7.90 11.76 20.19
N SER A 30 -9.18 12.03 20.42
CA SER A 30 -9.67 13.34 20.88
C SER A 30 -10.12 13.27 22.34
N TYR A 31 -10.32 14.44 22.93
CA TYR A 31 -11.03 14.60 24.20
C TYR A 31 -12.13 15.64 24.02
N ARG A 32 -13.09 15.66 24.95
CA ARG A 32 -14.24 16.55 24.89
C ARG A 32 -14.10 17.68 25.91
N THR A 33 -14.45 18.89 25.50
CA THR A 33 -14.63 20.02 26.42
C THR A 33 -15.93 19.87 27.21
N ALA A 34 -16.13 20.71 28.23
CA ALA A 34 -17.42 20.84 28.93
C ALA A 34 -18.59 21.16 27.98
N SER A 35 -18.32 21.90 26.89
CA SER A 35 -19.26 22.18 25.80
C SER A 35 -19.37 21.06 24.74
N ASN A 36 -18.89 19.85 25.05
CA ASN A 36 -18.88 18.64 24.20
C ASN A 36 -18.15 18.79 22.85
N GLN A 37 -17.25 19.76 22.71
CA GLN A 37 -16.47 19.94 21.49
C GLN A 37 -15.24 19.02 21.49
N ARG A 38 -14.96 18.38 20.35
CA ARG A 38 -13.72 17.60 20.17
C ARG A 38 -12.50 18.52 20.16
N ARG A 39 -11.48 18.12 20.90
CA ARG A 39 -10.19 18.76 20.98
C ARG A 39 -9.08 17.73 20.88
N TYR A 40 -7.96 18.14 20.33
CA TYR A 40 -6.82 17.27 20.07
C TYR A 40 -5.53 17.86 20.64
N LYS A 41 -4.66 16.98 21.14
CA LYS A 41 -3.28 17.35 21.47
C LYS A 41 -2.52 17.64 20.17
N ARG A 42 -1.52 18.52 20.22
CA ARG A 42 -0.65 18.81 19.06
C ARG A 42 0.03 17.57 18.49
N SER A 43 0.28 16.55 19.32
CA SER A 43 0.88 15.27 18.89
C SER A 43 0.09 14.56 17.80
N VAL A 44 -1.22 14.82 17.71
CA VAL A 44 -2.08 14.27 16.65
C VAL A 44 -1.58 14.63 15.25
N LEU A 45 -0.99 15.81 15.07
CA LEU A 45 -0.53 16.26 13.74
C LEU A 45 0.58 15.37 13.21
N ARG A 46 1.54 15.02 14.07
CA ARG A 46 2.64 14.12 13.72
C ARG A 46 2.12 12.72 13.43
N ARG A 47 1.20 12.22 14.26
CA ARG A 47 0.56 10.92 14.04
C ARG A 47 -0.22 10.87 12.73
N ILE A 48 -0.98 11.91 12.38
CA ILE A 48 -1.67 12.00 11.08
C ILE A 48 -0.67 12.05 9.92
N ALA A 49 0.45 12.77 10.04
CA ALA A 49 1.47 12.78 9.01
C ALA A 49 2.04 11.37 8.74
N VAL A 50 2.28 10.59 9.81
CA VAL A 50 2.71 9.19 9.71
C VAL A 50 1.65 8.31 9.06
N ILE A 51 0.37 8.46 9.44
CA ILE A 51 -0.74 7.73 8.80
C ILE A 51 -0.80 8.03 7.29
N LYS A 52 -0.69 9.30 6.89
CA LYS A 52 -0.71 9.70 5.47
C LYS A 52 0.49 9.13 4.70
N ALA A 53 1.67 9.16 5.29
CA ALA A 53 2.86 8.58 4.66
C ALA A 53 2.67 7.08 4.40
N ALA A 54 2.16 6.35 5.39
CA ALA A 54 1.87 4.92 5.23
C ALA A 54 0.79 4.62 4.19
N GLN A 55 -0.28 5.43 4.14
CA GLN A 55 -1.31 5.30 3.09
C GLN A 55 -0.74 5.53 1.69
N ASN A 56 0.16 6.49 1.53
CA ASN A 56 0.82 6.75 0.24
C ASN A 56 1.73 5.59 -0.20
N VAL A 57 2.28 4.83 0.74
CA VAL A 57 3.00 3.58 0.46
C VAL A 57 2.04 2.45 0.05
N GLY A 58 0.74 2.61 0.31
CA GLY A 58 -0.30 1.62 0.00
C GLY A 58 -0.69 0.75 1.18
N LEU A 59 -0.35 1.13 2.43
CA LEU A 59 -0.83 0.41 3.61
C LEU A 59 -2.31 0.70 3.87
N THR A 60 -3.02 -0.35 4.25
CA THR A 60 -4.37 -0.27 4.81
C THR A 60 -4.34 0.34 6.21
N LEU A 61 -5.48 0.91 6.65
CA LEU A 61 -5.58 1.45 8.01
C LEU A 61 -5.36 0.39 9.10
N GLN A 62 -5.63 -0.88 8.81
CA GLN A 62 -5.38 -1.99 9.73
C GLN A 62 -3.88 -2.24 9.90
N GLU A 63 -3.12 -2.30 8.80
CA GLU A 63 -1.65 -2.43 8.85
C GLU A 63 -1.03 -1.22 9.57
N ILE A 64 -1.54 -0.02 9.30
CA ILE A 64 -1.08 1.20 9.99
C ILE A 64 -1.34 1.12 11.49
N LYS A 65 -2.53 0.64 11.90
CA LYS A 65 -2.87 0.46 13.31
C LYS A 65 -1.92 -0.53 13.99
N GLN A 66 -1.62 -1.65 13.33
CA GLN A 66 -0.67 -2.65 13.83
C GLN A 66 0.74 -2.07 13.96
N ALA A 67 1.22 -1.36 12.94
CA ALA A 67 2.55 -0.73 12.94
C ALA A 67 2.70 0.30 14.06
N LEU A 68 1.62 1.02 14.41
CA LEU A 68 1.60 2.02 15.47
C LEU A 68 1.17 1.48 16.85
N ALA A 69 0.90 0.18 17.00
CA ALA A 69 0.30 -0.38 18.21
C ALA A 69 1.15 -0.20 19.48
N HIS A 70 2.47 -0.17 19.33
CA HIS A 70 3.43 0.04 20.42
C HIS A 70 3.60 1.53 20.80
N ILE A 71 2.97 2.44 20.07
CA ILE A 71 3.04 3.89 20.31
C ILE A 71 1.71 4.34 20.92
N PRO A 72 1.70 4.92 22.13
CA PRO A 72 0.48 5.44 22.73
C PRO A 72 -0.19 6.52 21.86
N LEU A 73 -1.53 6.55 21.84
CA LEU A 73 -2.31 7.49 21.02
C LEU A 73 -2.12 8.96 21.41
N ASN A 74 -1.79 9.20 22.68
CA ASN A 74 -1.58 10.53 23.25
C ASN A 74 -0.13 11.04 23.11
N GLU A 75 0.79 10.20 22.61
CA GLU A 75 2.21 10.50 22.45
C GLU A 75 2.61 10.80 21.00
N ASN A 76 3.77 11.44 20.85
CA ASN A 76 4.39 11.67 19.55
C ASN A 76 5.11 10.40 19.08
N VAL A 77 5.02 10.11 17.78
CA VAL A 77 5.95 9.16 17.14
C VAL A 77 7.36 9.74 17.22
N LYS A 78 8.27 9.09 17.95
CA LYS A 78 9.65 9.53 18.13
C LYS A 78 10.47 9.33 16.85
N LYS A 79 11.69 9.85 16.82
CA LYS A 79 12.57 9.77 15.65
C LYS A 79 12.95 8.31 15.35
N GLU A 80 13.30 7.56 16.39
CA GLU A 80 13.75 6.17 16.29
C GLU A 80 12.61 5.27 15.79
N GLN A 81 11.39 5.50 16.30
CA GLN A 81 10.18 4.81 15.84
C GLN A 81 9.86 5.13 14.38
N TRP A 82 10.03 6.39 13.97
CA TRP A 82 9.86 6.79 12.58
C TRP A 82 10.88 6.12 11.67
N GLU A 83 12.15 6.09 12.06
CA GLU A 83 13.22 5.43 11.29
C GLU A 83 12.86 3.96 11.05
N GLN A 84 12.52 3.21 12.11
CA GLN A 84 12.09 1.82 12.02
C GLN A 84 10.91 1.62 11.07
N LEU A 85 9.84 2.40 11.23
CA LEU A 85 8.64 2.32 10.38
C LEU A 85 8.98 2.63 8.92
N SER A 86 9.74 3.70 8.68
CA SER A 86 10.08 4.17 7.34
C SER A 86 10.97 3.18 6.59
N THR A 87 11.90 2.49 7.28
CA THR A 87 12.71 1.43 6.68
C THR A 87 11.85 0.24 6.23
N LEU A 88 10.91 -0.19 7.06
CA LEU A 88 9.99 -1.28 6.70
C LEU A 88 9.12 -0.91 5.49
N TRP A 89 8.64 0.33 5.45
CA TRP A 89 7.82 0.81 4.33
C TRP A 89 8.62 1.03 3.06
N HIS A 90 9.87 1.48 3.16
CA HIS A 90 10.79 1.55 2.04
C HIS A 90 10.98 0.17 1.41
N GLN A 91 11.22 -0.87 2.22
CA GLN A 91 11.37 -2.23 1.70
C GLN A 91 10.10 -2.69 0.96
N LYS A 92 8.91 -2.42 1.52
CA LYS A 92 7.64 -2.75 0.86
C LYS A 92 7.47 -2.05 -0.50
N LEU A 93 7.96 -0.81 -0.63
CA LEU A 93 7.97 -0.11 -1.92
C LEU A 93 8.93 -0.76 -2.91
N GLU A 94 10.15 -1.10 -2.48
CA GLU A 94 11.13 -1.78 -3.34
C GLU A 94 10.60 -3.12 -3.84
N ASP A 95 9.99 -3.92 -2.97
CA ASP A 95 9.37 -5.20 -3.34
C ASP A 95 8.27 -4.98 -4.39
N LYS A 96 7.42 -3.97 -4.19
CA LYS A 96 6.36 -3.62 -5.15
C LYS A 96 6.91 -3.13 -6.49
N MET A 97 7.96 -2.33 -6.46
CA MET A 97 8.64 -1.86 -7.69
C MET A 97 9.22 -3.05 -8.46
N HIS A 98 9.81 -4.02 -7.76
CA HIS A 98 10.34 -5.22 -8.37
C HIS A 98 9.24 -6.05 -9.05
N GLU A 99 8.13 -6.32 -8.35
CA GLU A 99 6.96 -7.02 -8.90
C GLU A 99 6.40 -6.32 -10.15
N LEU A 100 6.22 -5.00 -10.08
CA LEU A 100 5.67 -4.23 -11.19
C LEU A 100 6.61 -4.21 -12.40
N LYS A 101 7.93 -4.18 -12.16
CA LYS A 101 8.95 -4.24 -13.23
C LYS A 101 9.01 -5.62 -13.88
N GLN A 102 8.89 -6.69 -13.09
CA GLN A 102 8.77 -8.04 -13.63
C GLN A 102 7.52 -8.18 -14.49
N LEU A 103 6.37 -7.72 -14.00
CA LEU A 103 5.11 -7.75 -14.75
C LEU A 103 5.20 -6.91 -16.03
N GLN A 104 5.82 -5.73 -16.00
CA GLN A 104 6.07 -4.92 -17.18
C GLN A 104 6.93 -5.66 -18.21
N THR A 105 7.98 -6.35 -17.76
CA THR A 105 8.88 -7.12 -18.63
C THR A 105 8.14 -8.27 -19.29
N GLN A 106 7.35 -9.01 -18.52
CA GLN A 106 6.51 -10.09 -19.02
C GLN A 106 5.52 -9.56 -20.06
N LEU A 107 4.77 -8.50 -19.76
CA LEU A 107 3.81 -7.89 -20.70
C LEU A 107 4.50 -7.42 -21.99
N GLY A 108 5.69 -6.83 -21.88
CA GLY A 108 6.49 -6.43 -23.04
C GLY A 108 6.82 -7.61 -23.96
N SER A 109 7.16 -8.77 -23.39
CA SER A 109 7.43 -10.00 -24.16
C SER A 109 6.18 -10.50 -24.91
N CYS A 110 4.98 -10.36 -24.32
CA CYS A 110 3.73 -10.75 -24.96
C CYS A 110 3.36 -9.86 -26.15
N ILE A 111 3.55 -8.54 -26.01
CA ILE A 111 3.31 -7.58 -27.09
C ILE A 111 4.20 -7.90 -28.28
N GLN A 112 5.47 -8.24 -28.02
CA GLN A 112 6.43 -8.58 -29.08
C GLN A 112 6.17 -9.95 -29.72
N CYS A 113 5.65 -10.92 -28.96
CA CYS A 113 5.31 -12.25 -29.46
C CYS A 113 4.07 -12.23 -30.38
N GLY A 114 3.09 -11.36 -30.11
CA GLY A 114 1.89 -11.20 -30.94
C GLY A 114 0.96 -12.42 -30.99
N CYS A 115 1.20 -13.43 -30.16
CA CYS A 115 0.53 -14.73 -30.26
C CYS A 115 -0.94 -14.74 -29.81
N LEU A 116 -1.37 -13.78 -28.98
CA LEU A 116 -2.74 -13.61 -28.46
C LEU A 116 -3.39 -14.89 -27.88
N SER A 117 -2.61 -15.95 -27.65
CA SER A 117 -3.06 -17.25 -27.18
C SER A 117 -2.82 -17.37 -25.68
N MET A 118 -3.89 -17.56 -24.91
CA MET A 118 -3.81 -17.84 -23.47
C MET A 118 -3.17 -19.21 -23.16
N GLU A 119 -3.12 -20.13 -24.14
CA GLU A 119 -2.65 -21.51 -23.95
C GLU A 119 -1.15 -21.69 -24.27
N SER A 120 -0.55 -20.76 -25.03
CA SER A 120 0.82 -20.87 -25.58
C SER A 120 1.72 -19.68 -25.23
N CYS A 121 1.27 -18.83 -24.29
CA CYS A 121 2.00 -17.62 -23.92
C CYS A 121 2.97 -17.93 -22.79
N ALA A 122 4.27 -17.62 -22.95
CA ALA A 122 5.26 -17.77 -21.86
C ALA A 122 4.87 -17.01 -20.56
N LEU A 123 4.01 -15.98 -20.66
CA LEU A 123 3.47 -15.27 -19.48
C LEU A 123 2.41 -16.07 -18.70
N TYR A 124 1.65 -16.94 -19.38
CA TYR A 124 0.64 -17.82 -18.77
C TYR A 124 1.07 -19.30 -18.70
N ASN A 125 2.14 -19.67 -19.40
CA ASN A 125 2.69 -21.01 -19.54
C ASN A 125 4.23 -20.96 -19.54
N ASN A 126 4.83 -20.74 -18.37
CA ASN A 126 6.30 -20.61 -18.17
C ASN A 126 7.13 -21.82 -18.65
N ASN A 127 6.50 -22.96 -18.96
CA ASN A 127 7.16 -24.20 -19.40
C ASN A 127 7.01 -24.48 -20.91
N ASP A 128 6.47 -23.54 -21.70
CA ASP A 128 6.32 -23.74 -23.16
C ASP A 128 7.66 -23.50 -23.89
N SER A 129 8.28 -24.59 -24.36
CA SER A 129 9.54 -24.58 -25.11
C SER A 129 9.35 -24.41 -26.62
N ASN A 130 8.11 -24.38 -27.13
CA ASN A 130 7.82 -24.38 -28.57
C ASN A 130 7.50 -23.00 -29.16
N GLY A 131 7.37 -21.96 -28.32
CA GLY A 131 7.00 -20.60 -28.75
C GLY A 131 8.08 -19.78 -29.46
N ILE A 132 9.29 -20.32 -29.67
CA ILE A 132 10.46 -19.56 -30.18
C ILE A 132 10.53 -19.55 -31.73
N MET A 133 9.94 -20.53 -32.44
CA MET A 133 10.25 -20.74 -33.86
C MET A 133 9.11 -20.42 -34.85
N THR A 134 7.86 -20.29 -34.40
CA THR A 134 6.71 -19.97 -35.28
C THR A 134 5.57 -19.28 -34.52
N ALA A 135 4.87 -18.34 -35.16
CA ALA A 135 3.65 -17.74 -34.63
C ALA A 135 2.46 -18.73 -34.68
N GLY A 136 1.65 -18.77 -33.62
CA GLY A 136 0.38 -19.50 -33.56
C GLY A 136 0.41 -20.77 -32.69
N ALA A 137 -0.74 -21.12 -32.10
CA ALA A 137 -0.91 -22.30 -31.27
C ALA A 137 -0.84 -23.58 -32.13
N LYS A 138 0.04 -24.52 -31.79
CA LYS A 138 -0.04 -25.91 -32.25
C LYS A 138 -0.29 -26.82 -31.06
N LEU A 139 -1.34 -27.64 -31.18
CA LEU A 139 -1.55 -28.77 -30.28
C LEU A 139 -0.34 -29.71 -30.40
N SER A 140 0.39 -29.89 -29.31
CA SER A 140 1.32 -31.01 -29.15
C SER A 140 0.50 -32.28 -29.01
N ILE A 141 0.04 -32.83 -30.13
CA ILE A 141 -0.46 -34.19 -30.15
C ILE A 141 0.78 -35.06 -29.92
N GLN A 142 0.96 -35.53 -28.70
CA GLN A 142 1.94 -36.59 -28.44
C GLN A 142 1.53 -37.77 -29.31
N HIS A 143 2.24 -37.97 -30.41
CA HIS A 143 2.15 -39.20 -31.16
C HIS A 143 2.78 -40.27 -30.28
N THR A 144 1.96 -40.98 -29.50
CA THR A 144 2.34 -42.30 -29.01
C THR A 144 2.44 -43.20 -30.23
N SER A 145 3.66 -43.53 -30.61
CA SER A 145 3.94 -44.53 -31.64
C SER A 145 3.62 -45.92 -31.08
N ASP A 146 2.61 -46.58 -31.63
CA ASP A 146 2.47 -48.03 -31.69
C ASP A 146 2.51 -48.45 -33.17
#